data_AF-A0A1H9P1I4-F1
#
_entry.id   AF-A0A1H9P1I4-F1
#
_cell.length_a   1.000
_cell.length_b   1.000
_cell.length_c   1.000
_cell.angle_alpha   90.00
_cell.angle_beta   90.00
_cell.angle_gamma   90.00
#
_symmetry.space_group_name_H-M   'P 1'
#
loop_
_entity.id
_entity.type
_entity.pdbx_description
1 polymer ?
#
loop_
_entity_poly.entity_id
_entity_poly.type
_entity_poly.pdbx_seq_one_letter_code
_entity_poly.pdbx_strand_id
1 'polypeptide(L)' 'MSEEQTCQRCGEAVELSREDYELFERMHPECFHFAFEHDLDKPGLPVDEDCGDPACPAGA' A
#
# COMPACT_ATOMS: atom_id res chain seq x y z
N MET A 1 14.05 4.79 -19.23
CA MET A 1 12.65 4.41 -19.47
C MET A 1 11.99 4.54 -18.12
N SER A 2 11.28 5.63 -17.86
CA SER A 2 10.35 5.66 -16.72
C SER A 2 9.17 4.85 -17.19
N GLU A 3 9.21 3.53 -16.96
CA GLU A 3 8.04 2.69 -17.18
C GLU A 3 6.98 3.24 -16.22
N GLU A 4 5.88 3.78 -16.75
CA GLU A 4 4.76 4.25 -15.95
C GLU A 4 4.20 3.05 -15.18
N GLN A 5 4.62 2.92 -13.92
CA GLN A 5 4.12 1.90 -13.02
C GLN A 5 2.78 2.38 -12.50
N THR A 6 1.76 1.54 -12.56
CA THR A 6 0.40 1.90 -12.16
C THR A 6 -0.07 0.96 -11.07
N CYS A 7 -0.47 1.54 -9.93
CA CYS A 7 -0.94 0.78 -8.79
C CYS A 7 -2.17 -0.04 -9.16
N GLN A 8 -2.13 -1.35 -8.93
CA GLN A 8 -3.25 -2.25 -9.25
C GLN A 8 -4.49 -2.01 -8.38
N ARG A 9 -4.37 -1.29 -7.27
CA ARG A 9 -5.48 -0.99 -6.36
C ARG A 9 -6.17 0.33 -6.67
N CYS A 10 -5.43 1.45 -6.73
CA CYS A 10 -6.01 2.78 -6.93
C CYS A 10 -5.96 3.26 -8.39
N GLY A 11 -5.13 2.64 -9.24
CA GLY A 11 -4.97 3.04 -10.64
C GLY A 11 -4.10 4.27 -10.88
N GLU A 12 -3.47 4.82 -9.83
CA GLU A 12 -2.55 5.97 -9.95
C GLU A 12 -1.11 5.53 -10.20
N ALA A 13 -0.28 6.46 -10.66
CA ALA A 13 1.13 6.21 -10.93
C ALA A 13 1.90 5.90 -9.64
N VAL A 14 2.82 4.95 -9.71
CA VAL A 14 3.71 4.54 -8.61
C VAL A 14 5.11 5.07 -8.87
N GLU A 15 5.57 5.99 -8.03
CA GLU A 15 6.92 6.56 -8.09
C GLU A 15 7.92 5.75 -7.23
N LEU A 16 7.99 4.44 -7.49
CA LEU A 16 8.93 3.54 -6.83
C LEU A 16 9.97 2.98 -7.81
N SER A 17 11.04 2.39 -7.29
CA SER A 17 11.88 1.53 -8.12
C SER A 17 11.07 0.32 -8.58
N ARG A 18 11.48 -0.32 -9.69
CA ARG A 18 10.82 -1.54 -10.16
C ARG A 18 10.89 -2.68 -9.15
N GLU A 19 11.99 -2.76 -8.41
CA GLU A 19 12.18 -3.77 -7.37
C GLU A 19 11.19 -3.58 -6.22
N ASP A 20 11.02 -2.34 -5.74
CA ASP A 20 10.05 -2.03 -4.69
C ASP A 20 8.60 -2.18 -5.19
N TYR A 21 8.33 -1.76 -6.42
CA TYR A 21 7.00 -1.93 -7.02
C TYR A 21 6.61 -3.40 -7.16
N GLU A 22 7.55 -4.28 -7.55
CA GLU A 22 7.30 -5.72 -7.57
C GLU A 22 7.16 -6.30 -6.15
N LEU A 23 7.88 -5.78 -5.15
CA LEU A 23 7.77 -6.17 -3.74
C LEU A 23 6.38 -5.90 -3.15
N PHE A 24 5.78 -4.76 -3.47
CA PHE A 24 4.44 -4.36 -3.01
C PHE A 24 3.31 -4.88 -3.90
N GLU A 25 3.48 -6.04 -4.54
CA GLU A 25 2.48 -6.67 -5.41
C GLU A 25 1.94 -5.72 -6.50
N ARG A 26 2.82 -4.87 -7.05
CA ARG A 26 2.49 -3.84 -8.06
C ARG A 26 1.52 -2.77 -7.54
N MET A 27 1.65 -2.41 -6.27
CA MET A 27 0.85 -1.38 -5.62
C MET A 27 1.75 -0.33 -4.96
N HIS A 28 1.15 0.78 -4.53
CA HIS A 28 1.81 1.67 -3.56
C HIS A 28 2.02 0.93 -2.23
N PRO A 29 3.04 1.29 -1.43
CA PRO A 29 3.25 0.70 -0.11
C PRO A 29 2.02 0.86 0.79
N GLU A 30 1.37 2.02 0.73
CA GLU A 30 0.11 2.31 1.43
C GLU A 30 -1.07 1.45 0.92
N CYS A 31 -1.19 1.28 -0.39
CA CYS A 31 -2.23 0.45 -1.00
C CYS A 31 -2.08 -1.02 -0.65
N PHE A 32 -0.82 -1.48 -0.60
CA PHE A 32 -0.44 -2.81 -0.15
C PHE A 32 -0.75 -2.99 1.33
N HIS A 33 -0.38 -2.03 2.18
CA HIS A 33 -0.69 -2.05 3.61
C HIS A 33 -2.19 -2.25 3.83
N PHE A 34 -3.03 -1.42 3.21
CA PHE A 34 -4.48 -1.54 3.34
C PHE A 34 -5.09 -2.81 2.71
N ALA A 35 -4.37 -3.51 1.82
CA ALA A 35 -4.89 -4.71 1.14
C ALA A 35 -4.48 -5.99 1.86
N PHE A 36 -3.34 -5.96 2.56
CA PHE A 36 -2.71 -7.15 3.12
C PHE A 36 -2.35 -6.98 4.60
N GLU A 37 -1.62 -5.93 4.98
CA GLU A 37 -1.09 -5.77 6.35
C GLU A 37 -2.14 -5.28 7.35
N HIS A 38 -3.01 -4.36 6.94
CA HIS A 38 -3.99 -3.70 7.81
C HIS A 38 -4.97 -4.69 8.45
N ASP A 39 -5.45 -5.67 7.66
CA ASP A 39 -6.33 -6.74 8.15
C ASP A 39 -5.56 -7.79 8.98
N LEU A 40 -4.24 -7.92 8.80
CA LEU A 40 -3.41 -8.81 9.64
C LEU A 40 -3.18 -8.21 11.03
N ASP A 41 -2.95 -6.90 11.12
CA ASP A 41 -2.74 -6.20 12.39
C ASP A 41 -4.04 -6.02 13.16
N LYS A 42 -5.12 -5.58 12.48
CA LYS A 42 -6.46 -5.45 13.06
C LYS A 42 -7.53 -5.91 12.07
N PRO A 43 -7.92 -7.20 12.11
CA PRO A 43 -8.90 -7.72 11.18
C PRO A 43 -10.26 -7.05 11.31
N GLY A 44 -10.85 -6.68 10.18
CA GLY A 44 -12.13 -5.98 10.10
C GLY A 44 -12.09 -4.50 10.49
N LEU A 45 -10.91 -3.92 10.69
CA LEU A 45 -10.75 -2.48 10.82
C LEU A 45 -10.90 -1.81 9.44
N PRO A 46 -11.66 -0.72 9.31
CA PRO A 46 -11.76 -0.03 8.04
C PRO A 46 -10.43 0.69 7.72
N VAL A 47 -10.12 0.82 6.42
CA VAL A 47 -8.82 1.32 5.94
C VAL A 47 -8.54 2.77 6.29
N ASP A 48 -9.56 3.53 6.69
CA ASP A 48 -9.45 4.90 7.18
C ASP A 48 -9.20 4.99 8.70
N GLU A 49 -9.15 3.86 9.40
CA GLU A 49 -8.81 3.79 10.82
C GLU A 49 -7.39 3.30 11.06
N ASP A 50 -6.78 3.84 12.11
CA ASP A 50 -5.42 3.48 12.53
C ASP A 50 -5.35 2.06 13.11
N CYS A 51 -4.71 1.14 12.37
CA CYS A 51 -4.45 -0.21 12.83
C CYS A 51 -3.45 -0.27 14.00
N GLY A 52 -2.75 0.82 14.30
CA GLY A 52 -1.77 0.94 15.38
C GLY A 52 -0.35 0.54 14.95
N ASP A 53 -0.15 0.18 13.69
CA ASP A 53 1.18 0.06 13.12
C ASP A 53 1.77 1.48 12.91
N PRO A 54 3.01 1.76 13.36
CA PRO A 54 3.62 3.08 13.21
C PRO A 54 3.85 3.50 11.75
N ALA A 55 3.79 2.58 10.80
CA ALA A 55 3.83 2.84 9.37
C ALA A 55 2.44 2.86 8.72
N CYS A 56 1.36 2.72 9.50
CA CYS A 56 -0.02 2.79 9.01
C CYS A 56 -0.29 4.17 8.39
N PRO A 57 -0.70 4.25 7.11
CA PRO A 57 -1.00 5.53 6.47
C PRO A 57 -2.18 6.27 7.12
N ALA A 58 -3.08 5.56 7.81
CA ALA A 58 -4.21 6.16 8.53
C ALA A 58 -3.86 6.70 9.92
N GLY A 59 -2.68 6.36 10.46
CA GLY A 59 -2.19 6.83 11.76
C GLY A 59 -1.20 8.02 11.68
N ALA A 60 -0.80 8.41 10.46
CA ALA A 60 0.24 9.41 10.18
C ALA A 60 -0.25 10.87 10.18
#